data_AF-A0A8H6XVD5-F1
#
_entry.id   AF-A0A8H6XVD5-F1
#
_cell.length_a   1.000
_cell.length_b   1.000
_cell.length_c   1.000
_cell.angle_alpha   90.00
_cell.angle_beta   90.00
_cell.angle_gamma   90.00
#
_symmetry.space_group_name_H-M   'P 1'
#
loop_
_entity.id
_entity.type
_entity.pdbx_description
1 polymer ?
#
loop_
_entity_poly.entity_id
_entity_poly.type
_entity_poly.pdbx_seq_one_letter_code
_entity_poly.pdbx_strand_id
1 'polypeptide(L)'
;MDTDVDSPSAVVSGRVSWGETNWSWDDEYRWESAPPLWQRFMAYWMNPEHADIFNKNEFPYVLPIFPSSEFPTPSHCMHRLGATPLLDTDDGKILVLERYALLYEGLDRKRSDSYRGGVIIGGQPGEKSVFLWYTVVRLISDGQPVCLYLPQKETSCPAILFFRGQAWCPNGKFDFMDLPYGDLHTQQKRHKPIFVLVDSAAKEEPSGFNLTMGWPVYAVSPKPGKSREFRHHRHPTIWGLNLWTPEDLRRGLEVHSQWTTFYGGLVSLLEGKEPEWFPENLQKAKQLLLESKYAEWERNTVENWISIILDDTIHWRGLIPRHVFQHILDTDTIIAPPIPSDPLDKIIQYLANGSFAVYGSADPLSHEIIALRTDPASLTSLQSSRFDFVIRSEAVNQLVSERMLHNKTTQIAKVFEDLRLLQDGALLADHALGPQSHLLYSAISPVSTSTSPLYMPTQYKSRQPWYEWDYKNGTPNSLYQRRRAIFVPVATNAPLFDAFTLHASDPHLRTLWIMQFTTRRHHKGDGGGYPKVRKLMTLAGHKQKARWKNDRCYCPMGSRYPNFVGRTS
;
A
#
# COMPACT_ATOMS: atom_id res chain seq x y z
N MET A 1 30.09 15.77 -42.74
CA MET A 1 31.02 16.27 -41.70
C MET A 1 30.73 15.43 -40.48
N ASP A 2 31.39 14.27 -40.43
CA ASP A 2 31.33 13.35 -39.30
C ASP A 2 32.03 14.02 -38.13
N THR A 3 31.28 14.31 -37.08
CA THR A 3 31.85 14.77 -35.81
C THR A 3 31.99 13.54 -34.94
N ASP A 4 33.21 13.06 -34.82
CA ASP A 4 33.62 12.12 -33.78
C ASP A 4 33.21 12.72 -32.44
N VAL A 5 32.21 12.10 -31.82
CA VAL A 5 31.81 12.42 -30.45
C VAL A 5 32.84 11.78 -29.55
N ASP A 6 33.76 12.60 -29.04
CA ASP A 6 34.76 12.22 -28.04
C ASP A 6 34.10 11.43 -26.91
N SER A 7 34.57 10.19 -26.73
CA SER A 7 34.16 9.33 -25.63
C SER A 7 34.64 9.94 -24.30
N PRO A 8 33.74 10.28 -23.36
CA PRO A 8 34.09 10.93 -22.11
C PRO A 8 34.86 9.96 -21.21
N SER A 9 36.18 10.02 -21.26
CA SER A 9 37.12 9.17 -20.52
C SER A 9 37.87 9.99 -19.47
N ALA A 10 37.14 10.67 -18.57
CA ALA A 10 37.74 11.33 -17.41
C ALA A 10 36.70 11.56 -16.29
N VAL A 11 36.47 10.59 -15.40
CA VAL A 11 35.65 10.80 -14.19
C VAL A 11 36.15 9.95 -12.99
N VAL A 12 36.63 10.66 -11.98
CA VAL A 12 36.49 10.49 -10.51
C VAL A 12 36.90 9.15 -9.87
N SER A 13 38.01 9.19 -9.10
CA SER A 13 38.62 8.07 -8.38
C SER A 13 38.04 7.80 -6.99
N GLY A 14 36.80 8.22 -6.72
CA GLY A 14 36.08 7.94 -5.47
C GLY A 14 35.03 6.84 -5.61
N ARG A 15 35.27 5.83 -6.47
CA ARG A 15 34.27 4.80 -6.78
C ARG A 15 33.88 4.05 -5.51
N VAL A 16 32.57 4.00 -5.24
CA VAL A 16 31.97 2.90 -4.47
C VAL A 16 32.48 1.62 -5.13
N SER A 17 33.38 0.92 -4.44
CA SER A 17 33.87 -0.34 -4.96
C SER A 17 32.67 -1.26 -4.98
N TRP A 18 32.14 -1.55 -6.17
CA TRP A 18 31.43 -2.79 -6.40
C TRP A 18 32.35 -3.85 -5.84
N GLY A 19 32.07 -4.34 -4.61
CA GLY A 19 32.97 -5.27 -3.95
C GLY A 19 33.30 -6.35 -4.97
N GLU A 20 34.57 -6.66 -5.17
CA GLU A 20 35.04 -7.65 -6.16
C GLU A 20 34.22 -8.92 -5.94
N THR A 21 33.13 -9.04 -6.69
CA THR A 21 32.11 -10.02 -6.44
C THR A 21 32.32 -11.07 -7.49
N ASN A 22 32.52 -12.31 -7.02
CA ASN A 22 32.71 -13.51 -7.83
C ASN A 22 31.42 -13.89 -8.57
N TRP A 23 30.88 -12.97 -9.36
CA TRP A 23 29.87 -13.25 -10.35
C TRP A 23 30.56 -13.80 -11.59
N SER A 24 30.16 -15.00 -11.99
CA SER A 24 30.47 -15.57 -13.29
C SER A 24 29.45 -15.09 -14.32
N TRP A 25 29.88 -14.90 -15.56
CA TRP A 25 29.03 -14.44 -16.64
C TRP A 25 29.43 -15.12 -17.95
N ASP A 26 29.11 -16.40 -18.06
CA ASP A 26 29.55 -17.23 -19.19
C ASP A 26 28.97 -16.73 -20.54
N ASP A 27 27.76 -16.15 -20.49
CA ASP A 27 27.06 -15.62 -21.66
C ASP A 27 27.25 -14.11 -21.85
N GLU A 28 28.32 -13.50 -21.30
CA GLU A 28 28.61 -12.05 -21.48
C GLU A 28 28.62 -11.63 -22.95
N TYR A 29 29.06 -12.51 -23.86
CA TYR A 29 29.08 -12.26 -25.31
C TYR A 29 27.68 -12.04 -25.95
N ARG A 30 26.59 -12.42 -25.25
CA ARG A 30 25.20 -12.16 -25.67
C ARG A 30 24.70 -10.80 -25.21
N TRP A 31 25.52 -10.03 -24.52
CA TRP A 31 25.21 -8.71 -24.03
C TRP A 31 26.10 -7.69 -24.72
N GLU A 32 25.53 -6.52 -24.97
CA GLU A 32 26.26 -5.37 -25.47
C GLU A 32 26.02 -4.18 -24.54
N SER A 33 26.86 -3.15 -24.68
CA SER A 33 26.65 -1.90 -23.95
C SER A 33 25.27 -1.34 -24.29
N ALA A 34 24.48 -1.04 -23.27
CA ALA A 34 23.19 -0.39 -23.46
C ALA A 34 23.36 0.98 -24.14
N PRO A 35 22.30 1.50 -24.81
CA PRO A 35 22.32 2.83 -25.40
C PRO A 35 22.82 3.92 -24.44
N PRO A 36 23.44 5.01 -24.95
CA PRO A 36 24.06 6.05 -24.11
C PRO A 36 23.16 6.64 -23.02
N LEU A 37 21.84 6.67 -23.25
CA LEU A 37 20.87 7.13 -22.28
C LEU A 37 20.87 6.27 -21.00
N TRP A 38 20.98 4.95 -21.12
CA TRP A 38 21.04 4.03 -19.98
C TRP A 38 22.39 4.09 -19.27
N GLN A 39 23.48 4.30 -20.00
CA GLN A 39 24.79 4.51 -19.39
C GLN A 39 24.80 5.79 -18.55
N ARG A 40 24.21 6.88 -19.07
CA ARG A 40 24.06 8.14 -18.30
C ARG A 40 23.18 7.95 -17.08
N PHE A 41 22.06 7.25 -17.22
CA PHE A 41 21.17 6.92 -16.10
C PHE A 41 21.92 6.16 -14.99
N MET A 42 22.72 5.16 -15.34
CA MET A 42 23.52 4.43 -14.36
C MET A 42 24.60 5.30 -13.73
N ALA A 43 25.35 6.06 -14.54
CA ALA A 43 26.42 6.92 -14.05
C ALA A 43 25.90 7.97 -13.06
N TYR A 44 24.74 8.56 -13.33
CA TYR A 44 24.08 9.47 -12.40
C TYR A 44 23.76 8.76 -11.08
N TRP A 45 23.01 7.67 -11.09
CA TRP A 45 22.57 7.04 -9.84
C TRP A 45 23.66 6.33 -9.04
N MET A 46 24.81 6.03 -9.67
CA MET A 46 25.99 5.56 -8.94
C MET A 46 26.78 6.67 -8.24
N ASN A 47 26.54 7.95 -8.54
CA ASN A 47 27.22 9.04 -7.86
C ASN A 47 26.74 9.11 -6.38
N PRO A 48 27.64 8.93 -5.39
CA PRO A 48 27.27 9.00 -3.98
C PRO A 48 26.59 10.31 -3.56
N GLU A 49 26.90 11.42 -4.24
CA GLU A 49 26.27 12.73 -3.97
C GLU A 49 24.76 12.71 -4.23
N HIS A 50 24.27 11.79 -5.08
CA HIS A 50 22.85 11.65 -5.36
C HIS A 50 22.17 10.62 -4.44
N ALA A 51 22.93 9.84 -3.67
CA ALA A 51 22.39 8.85 -2.72
C ALA A 51 21.71 9.51 -1.51
N ASP A 52 22.09 10.75 -1.17
CA ASP A 52 21.53 11.49 -0.02
C ASP A 52 20.03 11.72 -0.11
N ILE A 53 19.45 11.69 -1.33
CA ILE A 53 18.00 11.80 -1.51
C ILE A 53 17.22 10.65 -0.86
N PHE A 54 17.85 9.50 -0.64
CA PHE A 54 17.26 8.34 0.03
C PHE A 54 17.39 8.37 1.55
N ASN A 55 18.25 9.23 2.09
CA ASN A 55 18.45 9.40 3.53
C ASN A 55 17.45 10.40 4.14
N LYS A 56 16.43 10.81 3.37
CA LYS A 56 15.36 11.68 3.84
C LYS A 56 14.49 10.92 4.84
N ASN A 57 14.32 11.51 6.02
CA ASN A 57 13.42 11.01 7.07
C ASN A 57 11.98 11.53 6.92
N GLU A 58 11.71 12.31 5.87
CA GLU A 58 10.41 12.93 5.61
C GLU A 58 9.77 12.27 4.39
N PHE A 59 8.57 11.73 4.60
CA PHE A 59 7.73 11.17 3.56
C PHE A 59 6.37 11.89 3.54
N PRO A 60 5.72 12.01 2.37
CA PRO A 60 6.24 11.63 1.06
C PRO A 60 7.28 12.65 0.53
N TYR A 61 8.13 12.23 -0.41
CA TYR A 61 9.07 13.14 -1.09
C TYR A 61 9.13 12.89 -2.59
N VAL A 62 9.58 13.90 -3.35
CA VAL A 62 9.73 13.79 -4.81
C VAL A 62 11.14 13.31 -5.17
N LEU A 63 11.22 12.26 -5.99
CA LEU A 63 12.47 11.70 -6.52
C LEU A 63 12.53 11.93 -8.04
N PRO A 64 13.44 12.77 -8.54
CA PRO A 64 13.63 12.94 -9.98
C PRO A 64 14.34 11.70 -10.55
N ILE A 65 13.64 10.81 -11.25
CA ILE A 65 14.22 9.60 -11.87
C ILE A 65 15.18 9.98 -13.01
N PHE A 66 14.79 10.99 -13.79
CA PHE A 66 15.60 11.61 -14.85
C PHE A 66 15.75 13.11 -14.56
N PRO A 67 16.71 13.53 -13.74
CA PRO A 67 16.88 14.94 -13.37
C PRO A 67 17.14 15.81 -14.60
N SER A 68 16.45 16.96 -14.70
CA SER A 68 16.58 17.89 -15.83
C SER A 68 17.99 18.44 -16.03
N SER A 69 18.86 18.37 -15.00
CA SER A 69 20.27 18.76 -15.09
C SER A 69 21.09 17.85 -16.02
N GLU A 70 20.73 16.57 -16.13
CA GLU A 70 21.46 15.56 -16.93
C GLU A 70 20.68 15.09 -18.17
N PHE A 71 19.35 15.25 -18.11
CA PHE A 71 18.42 14.82 -19.14
C PHE A 71 17.61 16.04 -19.61
N PRO A 72 17.95 16.66 -20.75
CA PRO A 72 17.29 17.88 -21.22
C PRO A 72 15.79 17.73 -21.45
N THR A 73 15.33 16.50 -21.71
CA THR A 73 13.93 16.17 -21.97
C THR A 73 13.54 14.93 -21.17
N PRO A 74 13.39 15.02 -19.83
CA PRO A 74 13.17 13.84 -18.96
C PRO A 74 11.95 13.01 -19.36
N SER A 75 10.84 13.66 -19.68
CA SER A 75 9.60 12.98 -20.08
C SER A 75 9.78 12.21 -21.38
N HIS A 76 10.49 12.79 -22.35
CA HIS A 76 10.83 12.12 -23.61
C HIS A 76 11.78 10.93 -23.37
N CYS A 77 12.75 11.06 -22.45
CA CYS A 77 13.61 9.95 -22.04
C CYS A 77 12.76 8.81 -21.46
N MET A 78 11.82 9.11 -20.57
CA MET A 78 10.95 8.08 -19.99
C MET A 78 10.10 7.36 -21.03
N HIS A 79 9.44 8.10 -21.93
CA HIS A 79 8.67 7.50 -23.01
C HIS A 79 9.53 6.60 -23.90
N ARG A 80 10.73 7.06 -24.30
CA ARG A 80 11.64 6.28 -25.15
C ARG A 80 12.14 5.01 -24.48
N LEU A 81 12.26 5.01 -23.16
CA LEU A 81 12.70 3.85 -22.40
C LEU A 81 11.56 2.86 -22.12
N GLY A 82 10.34 3.14 -22.61
CA GLY A 82 9.15 2.41 -22.19
C GLY A 82 8.90 2.54 -20.70
N ALA A 83 9.47 3.57 -20.08
CA ALA A 83 9.43 3.76 -18.64
C ALA A 83 8.13 4.41 -18.17
N THR A 84 7.18 4.70 -19.07
CA THR A 84 5.98 5.50 -18.80
C THR A 84 5.28 4.99 -17.54
N PRO A 85 5.51 5.61 -16.38
CA PRO A 85 4.77 5.30 -15.20
C PRO A 85 3.37 5.72 -15.56
N LEU A 86 2.42 4.98 -15.01
CA LEU A 86 1.03 5.29 -15.27
C LEU A 86 0.54 6.58 -14.59
N LEU A 87 1.45 7.25 -13.89
CA LEU A 87 1.40 8.66 -13.56
C LEU A 87 2.32 9.30 -14.61
N ASP A 88 1.76 9.91 -15.63
CA ASP A 88 2.52 10.71 -16.59
C ASP A 88 3.11 11.89 -15.78
N THR A 89 4.35 11.75 -15.35
CA THR A 89 4.95 12.64 -14.35
C THR A 89 5.77 13.71 -15.00
N ASP A 90 5.66 14.93 -14.49
CA ASP A 90 6.45 16.06 -14.99
C ASP A 90 7.93 15.83 -14.73
N ASP A 91 8.76 16.13 -15.73
CA ASP A 91 10.22 15.96 -15.69
C ASP A 91 10.71 14.58 -15.19
N GLY A 92 9.92 13.53 -15.38
CA GLY A 92 10.30 12.19 -14.94
C GLY A 92 10.56 12.06 -13.44
N LYS A 93 9.75 12.74 -12.63
CA LYS A 93 9.76 12.67 -11.16
C LYS A 93 8.79 11.60 -10.65
N ILE A 94 9.05 11.01 -9.50
CA ILE A 94 8.06 10.16 -8.82
C ILE A 94 7.83 10.62 -7.38
N LEU A 95 6.61 10.41 -6.87
CA LEU A 95 6.32 10.58 -5.45
C LEU A 95 6.72 9.29 -4.70
N VAL A 96 7.74 9.39 -3.85
CA VAL A 96 8.20 8.31 -2.98
C VAL A 96 7.45 8.37 -1.66
N LEU A 97 6.86 7.23 -1.31
CA LEU A 97 6.06 7.05 -0.11
C LEU A 97 6.86 6.24 0.91
N GLU A 98 6.59 6.42 2.21
CA GLU A 98 7.29 5.72 3.29
C GLU A 98 7.29 4.19 3.08
N ARG A 99 6.15 3.67 2.61
CA ARG A 99 5.98 2.25 2.32
C ARG A 99 6.92 1.71 1.23
N TYR A 100 7.42 2.54 0.32
CA TYR A 100 8.39 2.10 -0.68
C TYR A 100 9.74 1.80 -0.04
N ALA A 101 10.20 2.64 0.89
CA ALA A 101 11.42 2.39 1.64
C ALA A 101 11.29 1.09 2.48
N LEU A 102 10.17 0.93 3.19
CA LEU A 102 9.90 -0.29 3.98
C LEU A 102 9.86 -1.56 3.12
N LEU A 103 9.23 -1.50 1.95
CA LEU A 103 9.19 -2.62 1.01
C LEU A 103 10.57 -2.95 0.46
N TYR A 104 11.35 -1.94 0.10
CA TYR A 104 12.73 -2.13 -0.37
C TYR A 104 13.61 -2.84 0.66
N GLU A 105 13.58 -2.40 1.92
CA GLU A 105 14.30 -3.06 3.01
C GLU A 105 13.85 -4.52 3.20
N GLY A 106 12.54 -4.76 3.07
CA GLY A 106 12.00 -6.11 3.06
C GLY A 106 12.55 -6.95 1.90
N LEU A 107 12.66 -6.39 0.69
CA LEU A 107 13.14 -7.10 -0.50
C LEU A 107 14.58 -7.55 -0.29
N ASP A 108 15.46 -6.67 0.19
CA ASP A 108 16.86 -7.02 0.42
C ASP A 108 17.02 -8.08 1.52
N ARG A 109 16.23 -7.99 2.60
CA ARG A 109 16.19 -9.01 3.66
C ARG A 109 15.74 -10.36 3.09
N LYS A 110 14.62 -10.38 2.37
CA LYS A 110 14.05 -11.60 1.78
C LYS A 110 14.97 -12.27 0.76
N ARG A 111 15.64 -11.46 -0.06
CA ARG A 111 16.65 -11.93 -1.00
C ARG A 111 17.82 -12.60 -0.27
N SER A 112 18.24 -12.04 0.86
CA SER A 112 19.31 -12.59 1.69
C SER A 112 18.90 -13.92 2.35
N ASP A 113 17.62 -14.08 2.68
CA ASP A 113 17.10 -15.28 3.32
C ASP A 113 16.83 -16.45 2.36
N SER A 114 16.50 -16.17 1.09
CA SER A 114 16.09 -17.20 0.12
C SER A 114 16.57 -16.91 -1.30
N TYR A 115 17.53 -17.73 -1.75
CA TYR A 115 18.06 -17.67 -3.12
C TYR A 115 17.04 -18.06 -4.19
N ARG A 116 16.18 -19.05 -3.89
CA ARG A 116 15.19 -19.60 -4.83
C ARG A 116 13.81 -18.95 -4.74
N GLY A 117 13.66 -17.96 -3.87
CA GLY A 117 12.39 -17.25 -3.70
C GLY A 117 12.18 -16.16 -4.75
N GLY A 118 11.34 -15.21 -4.37
CA GLY A 118 11.04 -13.99 -5.10
C GLY A 118 9.84 -13.32 -4.45
N VAL A 119 9.40 -12.18 -4.99
CA VAL A 119 8.13 -11.60 -4.59
C VAL A 119 7.26 -11.23 -5.78
N ILE A 120 5.96 -11.39 -5.58
CA ILE A 120 4.92 -10.88 -6.47
C ILE A 120 4.35 -9.63 -5.81
N ILE A 121 4.45 -8.49 -6.48
CA ILE A 121 3.88 -7.24 -6.01
C ILE A 121 2.51 -7.08 -6.65
N GLY A 122 1.48 -7.34 -5.85
CA GLY A 122 0.11 -6.93 -6.10
C GLY A 122 -0.12 -5.48 -5.69
N GLY A 123 -1.22 -4.92 -6.14
CA GLY A 123 -1.60 -3.55 -5.80
C GLY A 123 -2.29 -2.86 -6.97
N GLN A 124 -2.62 -1.60 -6.75
CA GLN A 124 -3.41 -0.83 -7.70
C GLN A 124 -2.63 -0.53 -8.98
N PRO A 125 -3.33 -0.25 -10.09
CA PRO A 125 -2.65 0.06 -11.34
C PRO A 125 -1.94 1.42 -11.20
N GLY A 126 -0.65 1.48 -11.56
CA GLY A 126 0.16 2.70 -11.57
C GLY A 126 1.21 2.75 -10.46
N GLU A 127 0.89 2.24 -9.28
CA GLU A 127 1.79 2.30 -8.13
C GLU A 127 2.97 1.31 -8.23
N LYS A 128 2.71 0.11 -8.78
CA LYS A 128 3.73 -0.95 -8.87
C LYS A 128 4.93 -0.54 -9.72
N SER A 129 4.67 0.05 -10.89
CA SER A 129 5.72 0.55 -11.79
C SER A 129 6.55 1.64 -11.11
N VAL A 130 5.89 2.56 -10.40
CA VAL A 130 6.56 3.62 -9.62
C VAL A 130 7.48 3.02 -8.55
N PHE A 131 7.00 2.01 -7.81
CA PHE A 131 7.81 1.30 -6.82
C PHE A 131 9.01 0.56 -7.46
N LEU A 132 8.84 -0.05 -8.64
CA LEU A 132 9.95 -0.69 -9.35
C LEU A 132 11.00 0.33 -9.77
N TRP A 133 10.62 1.51 -10.26
CA TRP A 133 11.56 2.59 -10.58
C TRP A 133 12.32 3.08 -9.36
N TYR A 134 11.64 3.30 -8.23
CA TYR A 134 12.28 3.57 -6.95
C TYR A 134 13.31 2.48 -6.59
N THR A 135 12.93 1.21 -6.76
CA THR A 135 13.79 0.04 -6.45
C THR A 135 15.01 -0.02 -7.37
N VAL A 136 14.85 0.19 -8.69
CA VAL A 136 15.98 0.22 -9.65
C VAL A 136 17.01 1.26 -9.20
N VAL A 137 16.55 2.49 -8.97
CA VAL A 137 17.44 3.59 -8.63
C VAL A 137 18.15 3.31 -7.31
N ARG A 138 17.42 2.84 -6.30
CA ARG A 138 17.99 2.51 -4.99
C ARG A 138 19.05 1.41 -5.10
N LEU A 139 18.79 0.37 -5.90
CA LEU A 139 19.77 -0.71 -6.13
C LEU A 139 21.02 -0.21 -6.83
N ILE A 140 20.91 0.66 -7.84
CA ILE A 140 22.07 1.24 -8.53
C ILE A 140 22.89 2.10 -7.54
N SER A 141 22.21 2.91 -6.73
CA SER A 141 22.84 3.76 -5.70
C SER A 141 23.55 2.94 -4.62
N ASP A 142 22.99 1.79 -4.25
CA ASP A 142 23.58 0.86 -3.30
C ASP A 142 24.66 -0.06 -3.95
N GLY A 143 25.01 0.17 -5.22
CA GLY A 143 25.98 -0.64 -5.97
C GLY A 143 25.57 -2.11 -6.09
N GLN A 144 24.25 -2.37 -6.14
CA GLN A 144 23.69 -3.71 -6.29
C GLN A 144 23.37 -4.01 -7.76
N PRO A 145 23.67 -5.23 -8.22
CA PRO A 145 23.34 -5.61 -9.59
C PRO A 145 21.83 -5.81 -9.74
N VAL A 146 21.27 -5.27 -10.81
CA VAL A 146 19.83 -5.33 -11.08
C VAL A 146 19.54 -5.45 -12.57
N CYS A 147 18.68 -6.39 -12.93
CA CYS A 147 18.09 -6.51 -14.26
C CYS A 147 16.68 -5.94 -14.23
N LEU A 148 16.41 -4.93 -15.06
CA LEU A 148 15.09 -4.36 -15.29
C LEU A 148 14.52 -4.93 -16.59
N TYR A 149 13.37 -5.61 -16.51
CA TYR A 149 12.70 -6.22 -17.66
C TYR A 149 11.37 -5.51 -17.92
N LEU A 150 11.30 -4.81 -19.06
CA LEU A 150 10.19 -4.00 -19.54
C LEU A 150 9.76 -4.47 -20.94
N PRO A 151 9.01 -5.58 -21.06
CA PRO A 151 8.58 -6.10 -22.35
C PRO A 151 7.47 -5.23 -22.94
N GLN A 152 7.86 -4.14 -23.61
CA GLN A 152 6.94 -3.29 -24.37
C GLN A 152 7.06 -3.59 -25.86
N LYS A 153 5.94 -3.44 -26.59
CA LYS A 153 5.88 -3.76 -28.03
C LYS A 153 6.82 -2.91 -28.89
N GLU A 154 7.22 -1.75 -28.40
CA GLU A 154 7.96 -0.73 -29.16
C GLU A 154 9.42 -0.58 -28.73
N THR A 155 9.83 -1.22 -27.63
CA THR A 155 11.20 -1.11 -27.12
C THR A 155 12.09 -2.15 -27.80
N SER A 156 13.18 -1.70 -28.42
CA SER A 156 14.22 -2.56 -29.00
C SER A 156 14.98 -3.39 -27.96
N CYS A 157 14.97 -2.97 -26.70
CA CYS A 157 15.70 -3.59 -25.60
C CYS A 157 14.73 -3.91 -24.45
N PRO A 158 14.17 -5.14 -24.39
CA PRO A 158 13.18 -5.50 -23.36
C PRO A 158 13.82 -5.71 -21.97
N ALA A 159 15.14 -5.84 -21.89
CA ALA A 159 15.89 -6.05 -20.67
C ALA A 159 17.10 -5.11 -20.61
N ILE A 160 17.34 -4.54 -19.43
CA ILE A 160 18.53 -3.73 -19.13
C ILE A 160 19.15 -4.27 -17.84
N LEU A 161 20.41 -4.69 -17.91
CA LEU A 161 21.18 -5.17 -16.77
C LEU A 161 22.14 -4.07 -16.32
N PHE A 162 22.01 -3.60 -15.08
CA PHE A 162 22.94 -2.69 -14.44
C PHE A 162 23.96 -3.50 -13.64
N PHE A 163 25.17 -3.61 -14.16
CA PHE A 163 26.18 -4.54 -13.64
C PHE A 163 27.61 -4.01 -13.86
N ARG A 164 28.45 -4.10 -12.83
CA ARG A 164 29.87 -3.67 -12.85
C ARG A 164 30.07 -2.23 -13.33
N GLY A 165 29.18 -1.32 -12.92
CA GLY A 165 29.29 0.09 -13.28
C GLY A 165 28.85 0.44 -14.71
N GLN A 166 28.28 -0.52 -15.46
CA GLN A 166 27.78 -0.32 -16.82
C GLN A 166 26.36 -0.87 -16.98
N ALA A 167 25.59 -0.25 -17.86
CA ALA A 167 24.30 -0.75 -18.30
C ALA A 167 24.48 -1.64 -19.54
N TRP A 168 23.81 -2.78 -19.57
CA TRP A 168 23.92 -3.78 -20.63
C TRP A 168 22.55 -4.10 -21.20
N CYS A 169 22.47 -4.37 -22.50
CA CYS A 169 21.27 -4.88 -23.14
C CYS A 169 21.57 -6.18 -23.90
N PRO A 170 20.59 -7.08 -24.05
CA PRO A 170 20.79 -8.33 -24.77
C PRO A 170 20.94 -8.07 -26.28
N ASN A 171 21.93 -8.71 -26.88
CA ASN A 171 22.13 -8.77 -28.33
C ASN A 171 21.27 -9.90 -28.92
N GLY A 172 19.97 -9.63 -29.06
CA GLY A 172 18.98 -10.56 -29.61
C GLY A 172 17.85 -10.89 -28.65
N LYS A 173 17.38 -12.14 -28.68
CA LYS A 173 16.28 -12.59 -27.81
C LYS A 173 16.81 -12.75 -26.38
N PHE A 174 16.25 -11.98 -25.46
CA PHE A 174 16.56 -12.09 -24.03
C PHE A 174 16.12 -13.45 -23.44
N ASP A 175 17.02 -14.07 -22.68
CA ASP A 175 16.76 -15.21 -21.81
C ASP A 175 17.24 -14.88 -20.38
N PHE A 176 16.43 -15.18 -19.36
CA PHE A 176 16.78 -14.96 -17.96
C PHE A 176 17.92 -15.87 -17.47
N MET A 177 18.23 -16.93 -18.21
CA MET A 177 19.38 -17.80 -17.94
C MET A 177 20.72 -17.16 -18.31
N ASP A 178 20.71 -16.14 -19.19
CA ASP A 178 21.92 -15.44 -19.66
C ASP A 178 22.40 -14.36 -18.66
N LEU A 179 21.76 -14.25 -17.49
CA LEU A 179 22.13 -13.31 -16.43
C LEU A 179 23.38 -13.80 -15.68
N PRO A 180 24.26 -12.88 -15.21
CA PRO A 180 25.37 -13.26 -14.37
C PRO A 180 24.88 -14.00 -13.11
N TYR A 181 25.64 -15.00 -12.69
CA TYR A 181 25.29 -15.85 -11.56
C TYR A 181 26.48 -15.97 -10.60
N GLY A 182 26.19 -16.08 -9.30
CA GLY A 182 27.22 -16.33 -8.30
C GLY A 182 27.63 -17.80 -8.33
N ASP A 183 28.84 -18.12 -7.87
CA ASP A 183 29.31 -19.50 -7.77
C ASP A 183 28.28 -20.39 -7.02
N LEU A 184 27.68 -21.32 -7.75
CA LEU A 184 26.65 -22.24 -7.25
C LEU A 184 27.25 -23.43 -6.50
N HIS A 185 28.53 -23.70 -6.71
CA HIS A 185 29.21 -24.90 -6.20
C HIS A 185 29.72 -24.70 -4.78
N THR A 186 30.06 -23.47 -4.40
CA THR A 186 30.33 -23.17 -3.01
C THR A 186 29.01 -23.04 -2.25
N GLN A 187 28.65 -24.05 -1.46
CA GLN A 187 27.54 -23.98 -0.48
C GLN A 187 27.69 -22.84 0.55
N GLN A 188 28.73 -22.01 0.43
CA GLN A 188 28.90 -20.80 1.21
C GLN A 188 27.95 -19.74 0.65
N LYS A 189 26.97 -19.34 1.48
CA LYS A 189 25.93 -18.31 1.29
C LYS A 189 26.46 -16.89 0.97
N ARG A 190 27.54 -16.75 0.19
CA ARG A 190 28.27 -15.48 0.07
C ARG A 190 27.69 -14.53 -0.97
N HIS A 191 27.00 -15.04 -2.00
CA HIS A 191 26.52 -14.20 -3.09
C HIS A 191 25.01 -14.03 -3.06
N LYS A 192 24.56 -12.78 -2.89
CA LYS A 192 23.13 -12.44 -3.00
C LYS A 192 22.75 -12.45 -4.48
N PRO A 193 21.71 -13.18 -4.92
CA PRO A 193 21.28 -13.24 -6.33
C PRO A 193 21.01 -11.85 -6.93
N ILE A 194 21.18 -11.67 -8.25
CA ILE A 194 20.88 -10.40 -8.95
C ILE A 194 19.38 -10.11 -8.84
N PHE A 195 18.99 -8.88 -8.51
CA PHE A 195 17.57 -8.53 -8.54
C PHE A 195 17.04 -8.55 -9.98
N VAL A 196 15.90 -9.18 -10.19
CA VAL A 196 15.23 -9.20 -11.51
C VAL A 196 13.87 -8.52 -11.36
N LEU A 197 13.80 -7.25 -11.72
CA LEU A 197 12.61 -6.41 -11.60
C LEU A 197 11.81 -6.51 -12.90
N VAL A 198 10.60 -7.06 -12.82
CA VAL A 198 9.74 -7.28 -13.99
C VAL A 198 8.51 -6.40 -13.91
N ASP A 199 8.36 -5.49 -14.87
CA ASP A 199 7.13 -4.75 -15.13
C ASP A 199 6.52 -5.19 -16.46
N SER A 200 5.71 -6.24 -16.43
CA SER A 200 5.12 -6.81 -17.63
C SER A 200 3.61 -6.58 -17.69
N ALA A 201 3.18 -5.80 -18.69
CA ALA A 201 1.79 -5.73 -19.07
C ALA A 201 1.34 -6.96 -19.89
N ALA A 202 2.29 -7.79 -20.35
CA ALA A 202 2.04 -8.92 -21.24
C ALA A 202 1.02 -9.92 -20.65
N LYS A 203 0.29 -10.61 -21.53
CA LYS A 203 -0.72 -11.60 -21.12
C LYS A 203 -0.10 -12.86 -20.51
N GLU A 204 1.14 -13.13 -20.84
CA GLU A 204 1.87 -14.36 -20.49
C GLU A 204 3.05 -14.03 -19.57
N GLU A 205 3.41 -15.02 -18.75
CA GLU A 205 4.63 -14.96 -17.94
C GLU A 205 5.85 -14.95 -18.88
N PRO A 206 6.88 -14.13 -18.60
CA PRO A 206 8.08 -14.12 -19.44
C PRO A 206 8.73 -15.51 -19.50
N SER A 207 9.09 -15.97 -20.71
CA SER A 207 9.71 -17.28 -20.89
C SER A 207 11.03 -17.38 -20.12
N GLY A 208 11.27 -18.50 -19.43
CA GLY A 208 12.48 -18.73 -18.63
C GLY A 208 12.48 -18.03 -17.26
N PHE A 209 11.47 -17.21 -16.94
CA PHE A 209 11.40 -16.47 -15.69
C PHE A 209 11.40 -17.36 -14.44
N ASN A 210 10.74 -18.51 -14.50
CA ASN A 210 10.75 -19.51 -13.43
C ASN A 210 12.12 -20.21 -13.25
N LEU A 211 12.99 -20.14 -14.26
CA LEU A 211 14.33 -20.75 -14.26
C LEU A 211 15.45 -19.76 -13.93
N THR A 212 15.18 -18.45 -13.93
CA THR A 212 16.18 -17.40 -13.69
C THR A 212 17.10 -17.64 -12.49
N MET A 213 18.40 -17.40 -12.67
CA MET A 213 19.35 -17.46 -11.56
C MET A 213 19.31 -16.22 -10.65
N GLY A 214 18.60 -15.18 -11.08
CA GLY A 214 18.34 -13.99 -10.27
C GLY A 214 17.20 -14.17 -9.26
N TRP A 215 16.95 -13.10 -8.51
CA TRP A 215 15.90 -13.00 -7.51
C TRP A 215 14.75 -12.11 -8.02
N PRO A 216 13.67 -12.74 -8.50
CA PRO A 216 12.59 -12.03 -9.17
C PRO A 216 11.70 -11.20 -8.25
N VAL A 217 11.41 -9.98 -8.68
CA VAL A 217 10.38 -9.09 -8.15
C VAL A 217 9.41 -8.79 -9.29
N TYR A 218 8.25 -9.42 -9.24
CA TYR A 218 7.29 -9.39 -10.33
C TYR A 218 6.12 -8.46 -10.03
N ALA A 219 6.07 -7.30 -10.69
CA ALA A 219 4.93 -6.39 -10.68
C ALA A 219 3.91 -6.85 -11.72
N VAL A 220 2.92 -7.63 -11.30
CA VAL A 220 1.83 -8.07 -12.19
C VAL A 220 0.55 -7.30 -11.92
N SER A 221 -0.14 -6.95 -12.99
CA SER A 221 -1.60 -6.78 -12.93
C SER A 221 -2.20 -8.08 -12.38
N PRO A 222 -3.22 -8.03 -11.52
CA PRO A 222 -3.63 -9.14 -10.66
C PRO A 222 -4.16 -10.41 -11.34
N LYS A 223 -3.98 -10.55 -12.65
CA LYS A 223 -4.34 -11.73 -13.45
C LYS A 223 -3.58 -12.97 -12.94
N PRO A 224 -4.23 -13.90 -12.23
CA PRO A 224 -3.57 -14.98 -11.49
C PRO A 224 -2.83 -15.93 -12.43
N GLY A 225 -3.40 -16.13 -13.64
CA GLY A 225 -2.77 -16.92 -14.70
C GLY A 225 -1.39 -16.43 -15.13
N LYS A 226 -1.07 -15.13 -14.95
CA LYS A 226 0.22 -14.53 -15.37
C LYS A 226 1.42 -14.92 -14.49
N SER A 227 1.17 -15.52 -13.33
CA SER A 227 2.22 -15.86 -12.36
C SER A 227 2.12 -17.31 -11.87
N ARG A 228 1.37 -18.15 -12.60
CA ARG A 228 1.09 -19.52 -12.18
C ARG A 228 2.38 -20.34 -12.13
N GLU A 229 3.21 -20.26 -13.16
CA GLU A 229 4.46 -21.01 -13.24
C GLU A 229 5.45 -20.49 -12.20
N PHE A 230 5.57 -19.16 -12.06
CA PHE A 230 6.38 -18.55 -11.01
C PHE A 230 5.97 -19.02 -9.61
N ARG A 231 4.66 -19.04 -9.31
CA ARG A 231 4.14 -19.51 -8.02
C ARG A 231 4.44 -20.98 -7.76
N HIS A 232 4.29 -21.81 -8.79
CA HIS A 232 4.52 -23.25 -8.69
C HIS A 232 5.99 -23.57 -8.42
N HIS A 233 6.92 -22.89 -9.10
CA HIS A 233 8.33 -23.25 -9.08
C HIS A 233 9.15 -22.52 -8.00
N ARG A 234 8.77 -21.30 -7.62
CA ARG A 234 9.60 -20.42 -6.76
C ARG A 234 8.98 -20.11 -5.41
N HIS A 235 7.71 -20.45 -5.19
CA HIS A 235 6.96 -20.11 -3.97
C HIS A 235 7.16 -18.65 -3.53
N PRO A 236 6.94 -17.67 -4.43
CA PRO A 236 7.22 -16.28 -4.15
C PRO A 236 6.33 -15.76 -3.03
N THR A 237 6.85 -14.81 -2.25
CA THR A 237 6.03 -14.08 -1.28
C THR A 237 5.12 -13.11 -2.02
N ILE A 238 3.84 -13.05 -1.65
CA ILE A 238 2.90 -12.11 -2.26
C ILE A 238 2.81 -10.89 -1.36
N TRP A 239 3.08 -9.71 -1.93
CA TRP A 239 2.98 -8.42 -1.27
C TRP A 239 1.95 -7.55 -1.95
N GLY A 240 1.38 -6.61 -1.20
CA GLY A 240 0.42 -5.65 -1.71
C GLY A 240 0.85 -4.22 -1.39
N LEU A 241 0.77 -3.37 -2.39
CA LEU A 241 0.83 -1.94 -2.19
C LEU A 241 -0.52 -1.43 -1.67
N ASN A 242 -0.45 -0.62 -0.62
CA ASN A 242 -1.60 0.02 -0.02
C ASN A 242 -2.20 1.09 -0.91
N LEU A 243 -3.49 1.36 -0.73
CA LEU A 243 -4.12 2.56 -1.27
C LEU A 243 -3.37 3.82 -0.80
N TRP A 244 -3.38 4.83 -1.65
CA TRP A 244 -2.83 6.14 -1.34
C TRP A 244 -3.70 6.84 -0.29
N THR A 245 -3.10 7.68 0.54
CA THR A 245 -3.89 8.58 1.39
C THR A 245 -4.42 9.76 0.54
N PRO A 246 -5.45 10.50 1.00
CA PRO A 246 -5.86 11.75 0.35
C PRO A 246 -4.70 12.74 0.19
N GLU A 247 -3.80 12.80 1.18
CA GLU A 247 -2.60 13.64 1.13
C GLU A 247 -1.60 13.12 0.09
N ASP A 248 -1.36 11.80 0.02
CA ASP A 248 -0.52 11.20 -1.03
C ASP A 248 -1.05 11.58 -2.42
N LEU A 249 -2.38 11.53 -2.62
CA LEU A 249 -3.01 11.86 -3.91
C LEU A 249 -2.84 13.34 -4.25
N ARG A 250 -3.00 14.24 -3.28
CA ARG A 250 -2.74 15.67 -3.47
C ARG A 250 -1.31 15.91 -3.92
N ARG A 251 -0.34 15.32 -3.19
CA ARG A 251 1.09 15.43 -3.53
C ARG A 251 1.45 14.78 -4.85
N GLY A 252 0.81 13.69 -5.22
CA GLY A 252 1.05 13.05 -6.52
C GLY A 252 0.47 13.83 -7.67
N LEU A 253 -0.65 14.53 -7.45
CA LEU A 253 -1.25 15.41 -8.44
C LEU A 253 -0.29 16.56 -8.78
N GLU A 254 0.42 17.11 -7.78
CA GLU A 254 1.45 18.14 -7.96
C GLU A 254 2.65 17.69 -8.82
N VAL A 255 2.90 16.38 -8.92
CA VAL A 255 4.03 15.80 -9.66
C VAL A 255 3.60 15.34 -11.07
N HIS A 256 2.30 15.42 -11.39
CA HIS A 256 1.79 15.02 -12.70
C HIS A 256 2.22 16.01 -13.80
N SER A 257 2.52 15.52 -15.01
CA SER A 257 2.98 16.30 -16.18
C SER A 257 2.07 17.48 -16.51
N GLN A 258 0.76 17.24 -16.42
CA GLN A 258 -0.28 18.23 -16.69
C GLN A 258 -0.56 19.19 -15.51
N TRP A 259 0.09 19.04 -14.36
CA TRP A 259 -0.19 19.83 -13.15
C TRP A 259 -0.03 21.34 -13.38
N THR A 260 1.13 21.76 -13.90
CA THR A 260 1.46 23.18 -14.09
C THR A 260 0.40 23.87 -14.96
N THR A 261 0.01 23.22 -16.06
CA THR A 261 -1.00 23.74 -16.98
C THR A 261 -2.39 23.73 -16.36
N PHE A 262 -2.76 22.65 -15.67
CA PHE A 262 -4.04 22.54 -14.96
C PHE A 262 -4.19 23.61 -13.89
N TYR A 263 -3.18 23.77 -13.03
CA TYR A 263 -3.15 24.76 -11.96
C TYR A 263 -3.24 26.19 -12.51
N GLY A 264 -2.43 26.53 -13.52
CA GLY A 264 -2.48 27.84 -14.17
C GLY A 264 -3.85 28.14 -14.80
N GLY A 265 -4.52 27.12 -15.35
CA GLY A 265 -5.89 27.21 -15.84
C GLY A 265 -6.90 27.50 -14.73
N LEU A 266 -6.79 26.84 -13.57
CA LEU A 266 -7.65 27.13 -12.41
C LEU A 266 -7.44 28.55 -11.85
N VAL A 267 -6.18 29.03 -11.79
CA VAL A 267 -5.86 30.41 -11.42
C VAL A 267 -6.58 31.40 -12.34
N SER A 268 -6.47 31.19 -13.66
CA SER A 268 -7.11 32.05 -14.65
C SER A 268 -8.63 32.09 -14.48
N LEU A 269 -9.26 30.93 -14.26
CA LEU A 269 -10.71 30.81 -14.02
C LEU A 269 -11.14 31.54 -12.74
N LEU A 270 -10.38 31.42 -11.65
CA LEU A 270 -10.68 32.09 -10.38
C LEU A 270 -10.57 33.62 -10.51
N GLU A 271 -9.63 34.11 -11.33
CA GLU A 271 -9.47 35.54 -11.63
C GLU A 271 -10.50 36.08 -12.64
N GLY A 272 -11.42 35.24 -13.13
CA GLY A 272 -12.40 35.62 -14.15
C GLY A 272 -11.79 35.84 -15.55
N LYS A 273 -10.58 35.34 -15.79
CA LYS A 273 -9.91 35.36 -17.09
C LYS A 273 -10.24 34.08 -17.85
N GLU A 274 -10.41 34.19 -19.17
CA GLU A 274 -10.41 33.00 -19.99
C GLU A 274 -8.96 32.48 -20.12
N PRO A 275 -8.69 31.22 -19.73
CA PRO A 275 -7.36 30.64 -19.93
C PRO A 275 -7.04 30.62 -21.43
N GLU A 276 -5.82 31.05 -21.79
CA GLU A 276 -5.34 31.13 -23.18
C GLU A 276 -5.40 29.78 -23.91
N TRP A 277 -5.36 28.69 -23.15
CA TRP A 277 -5.58 27.33 -23.61
C TRP A 277 -6.71 26.73 -22.78
N PHE A 278 -7.76 26.24 -23.44
CA PHE A 278 -8.90 25.57 -22.82
C PHE A 278 -8.82 24.06 -23.04
N PRO A 279 -7.95 23.34 -22.32
CA PRO A 279 -8.00 21.89 -22.32
C PRO A 279 -9.33 21.44 -21.70
N GLU A 280 -9.93 20.38 -22.25
CA GLU A 280 -11.26 19.88 -21.84
C GLU A 280 -11.31 19.51 -20.33
N ASN A 281 -10.15 19.24 -19.72
CA ASN A 281 -10.00 18.99 -18.29
C ASN A 281 -10.37 20.21 -17.42
N LEU A 282 -10.19 21.46 -17.88
CA LEU A 282 -10.64 22.65 -17.15
C LEU A 282 -12.17 22.79 -17.17
N GLN A 283 -12.81 22.43 -18.28
CA GLN A 283 -14.28 22.38 -18.34
C GLN A 283 -14.83 21.32 -17.39
N LYS A 284 -14.20 20.14 -17.37
CA LYS A 284 -14.52 19.06 -16.43
C LYS A 284 -14.31 19.48 -14.98
N ALA A 285 -13.21 20.16 -14.66
CA ALA A 285 -12.97 20.70 -13.32
C ALA A 285 -14.05 21.71 -12.91
N LYS A 286 -14.45 22.60 -13.82
CA LYS A 286 -15.56 23.54 -13.58
C LYS A 286 -16.88 22.80 -13.34
N GLN A 287 -17.17 21.76 -14.12
CA GLN A 287 -18.35 20.91 -13.92
C GLN A 287 -18.30 20.21 -12.56
N LEU A 288 -17.18 19.59 -12.20
CA LEU A 288 -16.98 18.95 -10.89
C LEU A 288 -17.18 19.95 -9.74
N LEU A 289 -16.68 21.18 -9.85
CA LEU A 289 -16.91 22.22 -8.85
C LEU A 289 -18.41 22.61 -8.74
N LEU A 290 -19.14 22.65 -9.85
CA LEU A 290 -20.57 22.99 -9.86
C LEU A 290 -21.42 21.85 -9.27
N GLU A 291 -21.08 20.60 -9.59
CA GLU A 291 -21.84 19.41 -9.19
C GLU A 291 -21.36 18.80 -7.87
N SER A 292 -20.24 19.27 -7.31
CA SER A 292 -19.68 18.69 -6.09
C SER A 292 -20.65 18.78 -4.92
N LYS A 293 -20.71 17.68 -4.16
CA LYS A 293 -21.46 17.62 -2.90
C LYS A 293 -20.92 18.55 -1.81
N TYR A 294 -19.72 19.10 -1.99
CA TYR A 294 -19.09 20.08 -1.11
C TYR A 294 -19.41 21.51 -1.59
N ALA A 295 -20.68 21.75 -1.93
CA ALA A 295 -21.15 23.03 -2.47
C ALA A 295 -20.97 24.18 -1.47
N GLU A 296 -21.01 23.85 -0.18
CA GLU A 296 -20.88 24.75 0.96
C GLU A 296 -19.45 25.13 1.33
N TRP A 297 -18.43 24.46 0.75
CA TRP A 297 -17.03 24.77 1.06
C TRP A 297 -16.62 26.12 0.47
N GLU A 298 -15.65 26.77 1.12
CA GLU A 298 -15.10 28.03 0.60
C GLU A 298 -14.46 27.82 -0.79
N ARG A 299 -14.70 28.75 -1.72
CA ARG A 299 -14.25 28.68 -3.13
C ARG A 299 -13.43 29.90 -3.53
N ASN A 300 -12.80 30.54 -2.56
CA ASN A 300 -12.06 31.79 -2.69
C ASN A 300 -10.60 31.59 -3.14
N THR A 301 -10.08 30.37 -3.14
CA THR A 301 -8.69 30.07 -3.55
C THR A 301 -8.63 28.85 -4.47
N VAL A 302 -7.55 28.75 -5.25
CA VAL A 302 -7.30 27.62 -6.15
C VAL A 302 -7.05 26.34 -5.35
N GLU A 303 -6.38 26.45 -4.21
CA GLU A 303 -6.13 25.32 -3.29
C GLU A 303 -7.44 24.75 -2.74
N ASN A 304 -8.43 25.60 -2.48
CA ASN A 304 -9.76 25.16 -2.08
C ASN A 304 -10.48 24.43 -3.23
N TRP A 305 -10.38 24.95 -4.46
CA TRP A 305 -10.93 24.28 -5.64
C TRP A 305 -10.30 22.90 -5.87
N ILE A 306 -8.98 22.80 -5.77
CA ILE A 306 -8.25 21.52 -5.89
C ILE A 306 -8.71 20.55 -4.81
N SER A 307 -8.85 21.02 -3.57
CA SER A 307 -9.32 20.19 -2.45
C SER A 307 -10.72 19.63 -2.71
N ILE A 308 -11.65 20.47 -3.16
CA ILE A 308 -13.03 20.06 -3.51
C ILE A 308 -13.02 19.04 -4.64
N ILE A 309 -12.32 19.33 -5.74
CA ILE A 309 -12.23 18.45 -6.92
C ILE A 309 -11.62 17.09 -6.51
N LEU A 310 -10.56 17.11 -5.73
CA LEU A 310 -9.86 15.90 -5.29
C LEU A 310 -10.74 15.07 -4.35
N ASP A 311 -11.36 15.67 -3.35
CA ASP A 311 -12.21 14.96 -2.38
C ASP A 311 -13.47 14.40 -3.03
N ASP A 312 -14.05 15.12 -3.99
CA ASP A 312 -15.19 14.63 -4.79
C ASP A 312 -14.76 13.45 -5.66
N THR A 313 -13.61 13.59 -6.34
CA THR A 313 -13.04 12.51 -7.15
C THR A 313 -12.72 11.28 -6.30
N ILE A 314 -12.12 11.43 -5.11
CA ILE A 314 -11.84 10.33 -4.17
C ILE A 314 -13.13 9.68 -3.71
N HIS A 315 -14.18 10.45 -3.43
CA HIS A 315 -15.47 9.91 -3.02
C HIS A 315 -16.05 8.94 -4.07
N TRP A 316 -15.91 9.27 -5.35
CA TRP A 316 -16.44 8.47 -6.45
C TRP A 316 -15.47 7.38 -6.94
N ARG A 317 -14.20 7.71 -7.11
CA ARG A 317 -13.16 6.87 -7.73
C ARG A 317 -12.31 6.11 -6.73
N GLY A 318 -12.36 6.48 -5.46
CA GLY A 318 -11.57 5.88 -4.40
C GLY A 318 -10.14 6.38 -4.37
N LEU A 319 -9.30 5.66 -3.65
CA LEU A 319 -7.91 6.06 -3.36
C LEU A 319 -6.88 5.47 -4.34
N ILE A 320 -7.24 5.34 -5.62
CA ILE A 320 -6.38 4.80 -6.68
C ILE A 320 -5.82 5.96 -7.51
N PRO A 321 -4.50 6.26 -7.45
CA PRO A 321 -3.91 7.45 -8.07
C PRO A 321 -4.23 7.59 -9.55
N ARG A 322 -4.03 6.51 -10.30
CA ARG A 322 -4.33 6.46 -11.73
C ARG A 322 -5.77 6.87 -12.03
N HIS A 323 -6.75 6.32 -11.30
CA HIS A 323 -8.16 6.64 -11.55
C HIS A 323 -8.49 8.07 -11.15
N VAL A 324 -7.91 8.56 -10.06
CA VAL A 324 -8.10 9.93 -9.58
C VAL A 324 -7.50 10.92 -10.59
N PHE A 325 -6.25 10.72 -11.00
CA PHE A 325 -5.55 11.63 -11.91
C PHE A 325 -6.13 11.59 -13.32
N GLN A 326 -6.49 10.41 -13.85
CA GLN A 326 -7.23 10.34 -15.12
C GLN A 326 -8.59 11.02 -15.03
N HIS A 327 -9.27 10.96 -13.88
CA HIS A 327 -10.53 11.66 -13.72
C HIS A 327 -10.35 13.18 -13.65
N ILE A 328 -9.29 13.68 -13.05
CA ILE A 328 -9.06 15.14 -12.91
C ILE A 328 -8.43 15.74 -14.18
N LEU A 329 -7.43 15.06 -14.74
CA LEU A 329 -6.51 15.64 -15.72
C LEU A 329 -6.72 15.13 -17.15
N ASP A 330 -7.13 13.87 -17.34
CA ASP A 330 -7.19 13.24 -18.66
C ASP A 330 -8.52 13.50 -19.38
N THR A 331 -8.40 13.88 -20.66
CA THR A 331 -9.48 14.23 -21.59
C THR A 331 -9.81 13.07 -22.54
N ASP A 332 -8.82 12.23 -22.86
CA ASP A 332 -8.89 11.28 -23.98
C ASP A 332 -9.24 9.85 -23.54
N THR A 333 -9.15 9.54 -22.25
CA THR A 333 -9.49 8.19 -21.80
C THR A 333 -10.99 7.96 -21.68
N ILE A 334 -11.47 7.09 -22.57
CA ILE A 334 -12.56 6.11 -22.39
C ILE A 334 -12.99 6.12 -20.92
N ILE A 335 -14.09 6.85 -20.66
CA ILE A 335 -14.79 7.02 -19.39
C ILE A 335 -14.33 5.95 -18.42
N ALA A 336 -13.44 6.29 -17.47
CA ALA A 336 -13.10 5.38 -16.37
C ALA A 336 -14.40 4.71 -15.95
N PRO A 337 -14.49 3.36 -16.06
CA PRO A 337 -15.75 2.67 -16.32
C PRO A 337 -16.82 3.27 -15.40
N PRO A 338 -17.96 3.73 -15.95
CA PRO A 338 -18.99 4.34 -15.13
C PRO A 338 -19.22 3.42 -13.95
N ILE A 339 -19.39 4.01 -12.75
CA ILE A 339 -19.70 3.24 -11.56
C ILE A 339 -20.80 2.27 -11.97
N PRO A 340 -20.58 0.95 -11.80
CA PRO A 340 -21.51 -0.02 -12.33
C PRO A 340 -22.90 0.37 -11.88
N SER A 341 -23.86 0.43 -12.80
CA SER A 341 -25.26 0.72 -12.45
C SER A 341 -25.76 -0.28 -11.38
N ASP A 342 -25.16 -1.47 -11.36
CA ASP A 342 -25.32 -2.49 -10.33
C ASP A 342 -23.98 -2.98 -9.73
N PRO A 343 -23.43 -2.30 -8.70
CA PRO A 343 -22.20 -2.74 -8.07
C PRO A 343 -22.40 -4.02 -7.25
N LEU A 344 -23.60 -4.24 -6.70
CA LEU A 344 -23.90 -5.39 -5.87
C LEU A 344 -24.02 -6.67 -6.71
N ASP A 345 -24.73 -6.65 -7.83
CA ASP A 345 -24.85 -7.82 -8.71
C ASP A 345 -23.50 -8.23 -9.28
N LYS A 346 -22.63 -7.26 -9.62
CA LYS A 346 -21.23 -7.56 -9.94
C LYS A 346 -20.55 -8.26 -8.78
N ILE A 347 -20.53 -7.69 -7.57
CA ILE A 347 -19.92 -8.35 -6.39
C ILE A 347 -20.44 -9.78 -6.22
N ILE A 348 -21.76 -9.97 -6.27
CA ILE A 348 -22.43 -11.27 -6.11
C ILE A 348 -22.02 -12.26 -7.20
N GLN A 349 -22.06 -11.86 -8.47
CA GLN A 349 -21.72 -12.73 -9.60
C GLN A 349 -20.31 -13.30 -9.48
N TYR A 350 -19.35 -12.50 -9.01
CA TYR A 350 -17.97 -12.95 -8.85
C TYR A 350 -17.74 -13.80 -7.60
N LEU A 351 -18.43 -13.47 -6.50
CA LEU A 351 -18.40 -14.30 -5.30
C LEU A 351 -19.02 -15.68 -5.59
N ALA A 352 -20.13 -15.71 -6.34
CA ALA A 352 -20.79 -16.92 -6.80
C ALA A 352 -19.93 -17.76 -7.75
N ASN A 353 -19.06 -17.14 -8.55
CA ASN A 353 -18.15 -17.85 -9.45
C ASN A 353 -16.95 -18.51 -8.71
N GLY A 354 -16.95 -18.58 -7.38
CA GLY A 354 -15.94 -19.31 -6.58
C GLY A 354 -14.51 -18.81 -6.77
N SER A 355 -14.35 -17.63 -7.38
CA SER A 355 -13.07 -17.12 -7.88
C SER A 355 -12.23 -16.43 -6.81
N PHE A 356 -12.51 -16.70 -5.53
CA PHE A 356 -11.66 -16.32 -4.40
C PHE A 356 -10.95 -17.53 -3.77
N ALA A 357 -11.60 -18.70 -3.69
CA ALA A 357 -11.05 -19.88 -3.01
C ALA A 357 -9.86 -20.53 -3.74
N VAL A 358 -9.81 -20.41 -5.08
CA VAL A 358 -8.67 -20.85 -5.90
C VAL A 358 -7.59 -19.74 -6.03
N TYR A 359 -7.91 -18.53 -5.55
CA TYR A 359 -7.25 -17.30 -5.96
C TYR A 359 -6.77 -16.50 -4.76
N GLY A 360 -5.61 -16.87 -4.22
CA GLY A 360 -4.82 -16.04 -3.31
C GLY A 360 -4.28 -14.73 -3.93
N SER A 361 -4.94 -14.20 -4.97
CA SER A 361 -4.70 -12.86 -5.53
C SER A 361 -5.95 -12.33 -6.22
N ALA A 362 -6.37 -11.14 -5.81
CA ALA A 362 -7.60 -10.47 -6.22
C ALA A 362 -7.52 -9.88 -7.64
N ASP A 363 -8.10 -10.56 -8.63
CA ASP A 363 -8.23 -10.08 -10.03
C ASP A 363 -9.59 -9.38 -10.27
N PRO A 364 -9.91 -8.92 -11.48
CA PRO A 364 -10.09 -7.52 -11.93
C PRO A 364 -11.20 -6.70 -11.23
N LEU A 365 -12.02 -7.34 -10.38
CA LEU A 365 -12.90 -6.64 -9.44
C LEU A 365 -12.16 -5.76 -8.43
N SER A 366 -10.90 -6.13 -8.12
CA SER A 366 -10.00 -5.46 -7.17
C SER A 366 -9.55 -4.06 -7.59
N HIS A 367 -10.03 -3.56 -8.72
CA HIS A 367 -9.76 -2.19 -9.18
C HIS A 367 -11.04 -1.37 -9.39
N GLU A 368 -12.20 -1.99 -9.64
CA GLU A 368 -13.46 -1.26 -9.83
C GLU A 368 -14.22 -1.03 -8.52
N ILE A 369 -14.27 -2.04 -7.65
CA ILE A 369 -15.20 -2.05 -6.50
C ILE A 369 -14.48 -2.30 -5.18
N ILE A 370 -13.53 -3.23 -5.16
CA ILE A 370 -12.76 -3.60 -3.97
C ILE A 370 -11.33 -3.15 -4.19
N ALA A 371 -10.60 -2.84 -3.14
CA ALA A 371 -9.17 -2.58 -3.15
C ALA A 371 -8.47 -3.45 -2.11
N LEU A 372 -7.21 -3.78 -2.37
CA LEU A 372 -6.34 -4.46 -1.41
C LEU A 372 -5.75 -3.44 -0.44
N ARG A 373 -5.81 -3.77 0.83
CA ARG A 373 -5.13 -3.08 1.92
C ARG A 373 -4.21 -4.08 2.61
N THR A 374 -2.94 -3.76 2.73
CA THR A 374 -1.96 -4.54 3.48
C THR A 374 -1.72 -3.90 4.83
N ASP A 375 -1.66 -4.73 5.87
CA ASP A 375 -1.20 -4.28 7.18
C ASP A 375 0.28 -3.83 7.05
N PRO A 376 0.63 -2.58 7.37
CA PRO A 376 2.02 -2.11 7.34
C PRO A 376 2.98 -3.00 8.13
N ALA A 377 2.52 -3.58 9.25
CA ALA A 377 3.34 -4.50 10.04
C ALA A 377 3.69 -5.77 9.23
N SER A 378 2.80 -6.21 8.34
CA SER A 378 3.02 -7.38 7.50
C SER A 378 4.10 -7.16 6.43
N LEU A 379 4.34 -5.92 5.99
CA LEU A 379 5.38 -5.58 5.01
C LEU A 379 6.78 -5.83 5.55
N THR A 380 6.95 -5.67 6.88
CA THR A 380 8.22 -5.96 7.55
C THR A 380 8.36 -7.43 7.95
N SER A 381 7.26 -8.19 7.92
CA SER A 381 7.23 -9.57 8.38
C SER A 381 7.82 -10.52 7.33
N LEU A 382 8.47 -11.60 7.80
CA LEU A 382 8.97 -12.66 6.93
C LEU A 382 7.85 -13.58 6.40
N GLN A 383 6.58 -13.31 6.68
CA GLN A 383 5.47 -14.12 6.20
C GLN A 383 4.76 -13.43 5.04
N SER A 384 3.96 -14.18 4.28
CA SER A 384 3.06 -13.60 3.28
C SER A 384 2.21 -12.50 3.93
N SER A 385 2.08 -11.36 3.24
CA SER A 385 1.26 -10.26 3.75
C SER A 385 -0.16 -10.78 3.99
N ARG A 386 -0.74 -10.42 5.14
CA ARG A 386 -2.19 -10.54 5.32
C ARG A 386 -2.83 -9.42 4.53
N PHE A 387 -3.74 -9.79 3.63
CA PHE A 387 -4.47 -8.85 2.81
C PHE A 387 -5.85 -8.64 3.40
N ASP A 388 -6.18 -7.38 3.65
CA ASP A 388 -7.53 -6.94 3.90
C ASP A 388 -8.14 -6.43 2.60
N PHE A 389 -9.42 -6.69 2.42
CA PHE A 389 -10.18 -6.17 1.31
C PHE A 389 -11.03 -5.00 1.80
N VAL A 390 -10.97 -3.87 1.10
CA VAL A 390 -11.77 -2.67 1.41
C VAL A 390 -12.58 -2.27 0.19
N ILE A 391 -13.79 -1.72 0.39
CA ILE A 391 -14.53 -1.12 -0.71
C ILE A 391 -13.76 0.10 -1.20
N ARG A 392 -13.58 0.20 -2.51
CA ARG A 392 -12.66 1.14 -3.16
C ARG A 392 -13.00 2.60 -2.87
N SER A 393 -14.28 2.95 -2.89
CA SER A 393 -14.76 4.31 -2.73
C SER A 393 -15.99 4.38 -1.84
N GLU A 394 -16.14 5.49 -1.14
CA GLU A 394 -17.24 5.72 -0.21
C GLU A 394 -18.59 5.75 -0.94
N ALA A 395 -18.66 6.32 -2.15
CA ALA A 395 -19.87 6.29 -2.96
C ALA A 395 -20.30 4.86 -3.32
N VAL A 396 -19.34 4.00 -3.69
CA VAL A 396 -19.63 2.59 -3.97
C VAL A 396 -20.11 1.89 -2.69
N ASN A 397 -19.49 2.18 -1.55
CA ASN A 397 -19.91 1.64 -0.25
C ASN A 397 -21.35 2.04 0.11
N GLN A 398 -21.73 3.30 -0.15
CA GLN A 398 -23.09 3.80 0.06
C GLN A 398 -24.09 3.12 -0.87
N LEU A 399 -23.79 3.01 -2.17
CA LEU A 399 -24.66 2.32 -3.13
C LEU A 399 -24.85 0.83 -2.78
N VAL A 400 -23.78 0.17 -2.36
CA VAL A 400 -23.80 -1.21 -1.88
C VAL A 400 -24.68 -1.31 -0.64
N SER A 401 -24.51 -0.40 0.32
CA SER A 401 -25.30 -0.32 1.56
C SER A 401 -26.79 -0.05 1.29
N GLU A 402 -27.13 0.86 0.39
CA GLU A 402 -28.51 1.19 0.00
C GLU A 402 -29.19 0.00 -0.67
N ARG A 403 -28.50 -0.67 -1.59
CA ARG A 403 -29.02 -1.88 -2.23
C ARG A 403 -29.19 -3.03 -1.26
N MET A 404 -28.30 -3.17 -0.27
CA MET A 404 -28.47 -4.15 0.82
C MET A 404 -29.72 -3.91 1.64
N LEU A 405 -30.10 -2.65 1.87
CA LEU A 405 -31.34 -2.31 2.57
C LEU A 405 -32.59 -2.64 1.74
N HIS A 406 -32.50 -2.55 0.41
CA HIS A 406 -33.65 -2.75 -0.50
C HIS A 406 -33.86 -4.21 -0.92
N ASN A 407 -32.79 -5.02 -1.03
CA ASN A 407 -32.87 -6.42 -1.43
C ASN A 407 -33.10 -7.35 -0.23
N LYS A 408 -34.03 -8.31 -0.37
CA LYS A 408 -34.36 -9.27 0.69
C LYS A 408 -33.08 -10.00 1.18
N THR A 409 -32.93 -10.00 2.49
CA THR A 409 -31.76 -10.37 3.30
C THR A 409 -31.10 -11.71 2.97
N THR A 410 -31.81 -12.66 2.35
CA THR A 410 -31.37 -14.06 2.23
C THR A 410 -30.27 -14.29 1.20
N GLN A 411 -30.31 -13.64 0.03
CA GLN A 411 -29.23 -13.80 -0.98
C GLN A 411 -27.95 -13.08 -0.56
N ILE A 412 -28.11 -11.91 0.06
CA ILE A 412 -27.01 -11.10 0.56
C ILE A 412 -26.36 -11.78 1.77
N ALA A 413 -27.16 -12.28 2.72
CA ALA A 413 -26.66 -13.08 3.84
C ALA A 413 -25.89 -14.31 3.37
N LYS A 414 -26.38 -15.02 2.35
CA LYS A 414 -25.67 -16.16 1.76
C LYS A 414 -24.33 -15.75 1.15
N VAL A 415 -24.29 -14.68 0.37
CA VAL A 415 -23.04 -14.15 -0.22
C VAL A 415 -22.04 -13.74 0.86
N PHE A 416 -22.51 -13.23 2.00
CA PHE A 416 -21.65 -12.89 3.13
C PHE A 416 -21.23 -14.08 3.99
N GLU A 417 -22.07 -15.10 4.13
CA GLU A 417 -21.67 -16.39 4.70
C GLU A 417 -20.59 -17.02 3.82
N ASP A 418 -20.78 -17.02 2.49
CA ASP A 418 -19.80 -17.52 1.53
C ASP A 418 -18.48 -16.72 1.60
N LEU A 419 -18.54 -15.40 1.79
CA LEU A 419 -17.37 -14.55 2.06
C LEU A 419 -16.67 -14.92 3.37
N ARG A 420 -17.41 -15.12 4.46
CA ARG A 420 -16.84 -15.50 5.76
C ARG A 420 -16.16 -16.86 5.75
N LEU A 421 -16.55 -17.74 4.82
CA LEU A 421 -15.93 -19.05 4.62
C LEU A 421 -14.60 -18.98 3.85
N LEU A 422 -14.28 -17.84 3.20
CA LEU A 422 -12.96 -17.64 2.60
C LEU A 422 -11.92 -17.37 3.69
N GLN A 423 -10.71 -17.92 3.52
CA GLN A 423 -9.56 -17.53 4.32
C GLN A 423 -9.34 -16.03 4.17
N ASP A 424 -9.38 -15.28 5.28
CA ASP A 424 -9.36 -13.81 5.39
C ASP A 424 -10.65 -13.04 4.95
N GLY A 425 -11.72 -13.72 4.52
CA GLY A 425 -12.95 -13.07 4.07
C GLY A 425 -13.90 -12.58 5.18
N ALA A 426 -13.66 -12.99 6.44
CA ALA A 426 -14.43 -12.49 7.59
C ALA A 426 -14.30 -10.97 7.78
N LEU A 427 -13.10 -10.40 7.57
CA LEU A 427 -12.86 -8.97 7.69
C LEU A 427 -13.56 -8.16 6.59
N LEU A 428 -13.66 -8.69 5.37
CA LEU A 428 -14.40 -8.06 4.27
C LEU A 428 -15.90 -8.03 4.57
N ALA A 429 -16.45 -9.14 5.06
CA ALA A 429 -17.85 -9.20 5.48
C ALA A 429 -18.14 -8.21 6.61
N ASP A 430 -17.21 -8.08 7.56
CA ASP A 430 -17.36 -7.15 8.69
C ASP A 430 -17.19 -5.68 8.28
N HIS A 431 -16.32 -5.37 7.31
CA HIS A 431 -16.18 -4.01 6.77
C HIS A 431 -17.44 -3.54 6.02
N ALA A 432 -18.05 -4.44 5.24
CA ALA A 432 -19.31 -4.16 4.55
C ALA A 432 -20.50 -4.02 5.52
N LEU A 433 -20.48 -4.73 6.65
CA LEU A 433 -21.55 -4.72 7.65
C LEU A 433 -21.35 -3.69 8.77
N GLY A 434 -20.15 -3.18 8.99
CA GLY A 434 -19.82 -2.23 10.07
C GLY A 434 -20.76 -1.02 10.14
N PRO A 435 -21.16 -0.41 9.01
CA PRO A 435 -22.14 0.69 9.00
C PRO A 435 -23.58 0.26 9.36
N GLN A 436 -23.93 -1.02 9.21
CA GLN A 436 -25.32 -1.53 9.32
C GLN A 436 -25.54 -2.58 10.41
N SER A 437 -24.51 -2.99 11.16
CA SER A 437 -24.62 -3.96 12.25
C SER A 437 -25.61 -3.55 13.34
N HIS A 438 -26.00 -2.28 13.42
CA HIS A 438 -27.04 -1.82 14.34
C HIS A 438 -28.48 -2.03 13.81
N LEU A 439 -28.69 -2.14 12.49
CA LEU A 439 -30.01 -2.25 11.86
C LEU A 439 -30.44 -3.72 11.70
N LEU A 440 -29.54 -4.60 11.26
CA LEU A 440 -29.84 -6.02 11.00
C LEU A 440 -30.20 -6.82 12.27
N TYR A 441 -29.65 -6.44 13.44
CA TYR A 441 -29.95 -7.14 14.70
C TYR A 441 -31.34 -6.84 15.28
N SER A 442 -32.05 -5.83 14.79
CA SER A 442 -33.44 -5.57 15.20
C SER A 442 -34.46 -6.45 14.48
N ALA A 443 -34.10 -7.04 13.34
CA ALA A 443 -35.02 -7.82 12.50
C ALA A 443 -34.92 -9.34 12.71
N ILE A 444 -33.86 -9.85 13.35
CA ILE A 444 -33.61 -11.30 13.47
C ILE A 444 -33.15 -11.65 14.89
N SER A 445 -33.98 -12.41 15.61
CA SER A 445 -33.60 -13.30 16.71
C SER A 445 -34.62 -14.46 16.73
N PRO A 446 -34.25 -15.74 17.01
CA PRO A 446 -33.14 -16.10 17.90
C PRO A 446 -32.21 -17.25 17.45
N VAL A 447 -31.03 -17.27 18.10
CA VAL A 447 -30.04 -18.36 18.25
C VAL A 447 -29.32 -18.89 16.99
N SER A 448 -28.09 -18.42 16.78
CA SER A 448 -26.95 -19.32 16.49
C SER A 448 -25.64 -18.67 16.92
N THR A 449 -24.73 -19.52 17.39
CA THR A 449 -23.42 -19.17 17.96
C THR A 449 -22.35 -19.57 16.97
N SER A 450 -21.54 -18.62 16.49
CA SER A 450 -20.16 -18.85 16.03
C SER A 450 -19.50 -17.50 15.62
N THR A 451 -18.21 -17.41 15.91
CA THR A 451 -17.19 -16.31 15.88
C THR A 451 -16.98 -15.65 14.51
N SER A 452 -16.53 -14.40 14.27
CA SER A 452 -16.01 -13.18 14.97
C SER A 452 -16.31 -11.99 14.02
N PRO A 453 -16.56 -10.73 14.49
CA PRO A 453 -15.54 -9.80 15.00
C PRO A 453 -15.68 -9.53 16.50
N LEU A 454 -14.87 -8.60 17.06
CA LEU A 454 -14.73 -8.19 18.46
C LEU A 454 -16.06 -7.95 19.22
N TYR A 455 -16.78 -9.02 19.51
CA TYR A 455 -17.88 -9.00 20.47
C TYR A 455 -17.30 -8.81 21.86
N MET A 456 -18.04 -8.06 22.67
CA MET A 456 -17.87 -8.07 24.13
C MET A 456 -17.72 -9.55 24.56
N PRO A 457 -16.62 -9.94 25.23
CA PRO A 457 -16.35 -11.35 25.51
C PRO A 457 -17.56 -12.06 26.12
N THR A 458 -17.89 -13.28 25.70
CA THR A 458 -19.10 -14.01 26.13
C THR A 458 -19.26 -14.11 27.64
N GLN A 459 -18.16 -14.04 28.39
CA GLN A 459 -18.13 -13.89 29.86
C GLN A 459 -18.88 -12.66 30.42
N TYR A 460 -19.26 -11.70 29.59
CA TYR A 460 -20.07 -10.53 29.95
C TYR A 460 -21.57 -10.69 29.62
N LYS A 461 -21.97 -11.80 29.00
CA LYS A 461 -23.39 -12.17 28.77
C LYS A 461 -24.03 -12.83 30.01
N SER A 462 -23.24 -13.21 31.01
CA SER A 462 -23.73 -13.64 32.33
C SER A 462 -23.99 -12.43 33.24
N ARG A 463 -24.83 -12.59 34.29
CA ARG A 463 -25.24 -11.54 35.24
C ARG A 463 -24.05 -10.86 35.94
N GLN A 464 -23.41 -9.90 35.27
CA GLN A 464 -22.39 -9.06 35.90
C GLN A 464 -23.07 -8.02 36.80
N PRO A 465 -22.44 -7.63 37.92
CA PRO A 465 -22.95 -6.56 38.75
C PRO A 465 -22.83 -5.22 38.00
N TRP A 466 -23.92 -4.46 38.06
CA TRP A 466 -24.00 -3.09 37.55
C TRP A 466 -23.65 -2.14 38.68
N TYR A 467 -22.80 -1.16 38.39
CA TYR A 467 -22.45 -0.13 39.36
C TYR A 467 -22.64 1.26 38.77
N GLU A 468 -23.18 2.14 39.59
CA GLU A 468 -23.17 3.55 39.31
C GLU A 468 -21.73 4.11 39.34
N TRP A 469 -21.40 4.91 38.34
CA TRP A 469 -20.11 5.55 38.20
C TRP A 469 -20.26 7.07 38.22
N ASP A 470 -19.79 7.67 39.31
CA ASP A 470 -19.69 9.11 39.45
C ASP A 470 -18.30 9.59 38.99
N TYR A 471 -18.25 10.41 37.93
CA TYR A 471 -17.00 10.97 37.43
C TYR A 471 -16.31 11.93 38.41
N LYS A 472 -17.01 12.50 39.40
CA LYS A 472 -16.42 13.38 40.41
C LYS A 472 -15.70 12.58 41.49
N ASN A 473 -16.29 11.46 41.91
CA ASN A 473 -15.84 10.67 43.06
C ASN A 473 -15.17 9.33 42.69
N GLY A 474 -15.20 8.94 41.41
CA GLY A 474 -14.60 7.71 40.91
C GLY A 474 -13.07 7.72 41.04
N THR A 475 -12.53 6.77 41.80
CA THR A 475 -11.07 6.58 41.93
C THR A 475 -10.59 5.47 41.00
N PRO A 476 -9.31 5.44 40.60
CA PRO A 476 -8.77 4.32 39.84
C PRO A 476 -9.03 2.98 40.56
N ASN A 477 -8.92 2.95 41.89
CA ASN A 477 -9.08 1.72 42.68
C ASN A 477 -10.48 1.12 42.61
N SER A 478 -11.55 1.93 42.59
CA SER A 478 -12.92 1.42 42.44
C SER A 478 -13.16 0.78 41.07
N LEU A 479 -12.50 1.30 40.03
CA LEU A 479 -12.56 0.78 38.66
C LEU A 479 -11.80 -0.56 38.52
N TYR A 480 -10.72 -0.76 39.30
CA TYR A 480 -9.90 -1.99 39.26
C TYR A 480 -10.35 -3.11 40.18
N GLN A 481 -10.91 -2.79 41.35
CA GLN A 481 -11.38 -3.82 42.30
C GLN A 481 -12.56 -4.61 41.73
N ARG A 482 -13.28 -4.01 40.78
CA ARG A 482 -14.49 -4.56 40.16
C ARG A 482 -14.20 -4.97 38.72
N ARG A 483 -13.20 -5.84 38.53
CA ARG A 483 -12.88 -6.41 37.22
C ARG A 483 -14.13 -7.10 36.67
N ARG A 484 -14.45 -6.82 35.41
CA ARG A 484 -15.61 -7.36 34.66
C ARG A 484 -16.98 -6.78 35.04
N ALA A 485 -17.05 -5.73 35.85
CA ALA A 485 -18.31 -5.05 36.10
C ALA A 485 -18.72 -4.09 34.97
N ILE A 486 -20.02 -3.82 34.87
CA ILE A 486 -20.58 -2.80 33.97
C ILE A 486 -20.82 -1.54 34.79
N PHE A 487 -20.27 -0.42 34.32
CA PHE A 487 -20.41 0.87 34.98
C PHE A 487 -21.39 1.75 34.22
N VAL A 488 -22.39 2.27 34.92
CA VAL A 488 -23.39 3.22 34.39
C VAL A 488 -23.08 4.60 34.95
N PRO A 489 -22.76 5.59 34.11
CA PRO A 489 -22.63 6.98 34.55
C PRO A 489 -23.84 7.47 35.34
N VAL A 490 -23.63 8.01 36.54
CA VAL A 490 -24.70 8.66 37.33
C VAL A 490 -25.24 9.91 36.64
N ALA A 491 -24.40 10.57 35.85
CA ALA A 491 -24.82 11.73 35.04
C ALA A 491 -25.66 11.25 33.85
N THR A 492 -26.98 11.33 33.98
CA THR A 492 -28.00 10.78 33.05
C THR A 492 -28.09 11.46 31.66
N ASN A 493 -27.08 12.23 31.24
CA ASN A 493 -27.03 12.85 29.91
C ASN A 493 -25.57 13.01 29.44
N ALA A 494 -24.80 11.91 29.37
CA ALA A 494 -23.57 11.90 28.58
C ALA A 494 -23.94 11.38 27.18
N PRO A 495 -24.02 12.21 26.13
CA PRO A 495 -24.64 11.81 24.87
C PRO A 495 -23.84 10.78 24.07
N LEU A 496 -22.67 10.34 24.56
CA LEU A 496 -21.78 9.46 23.85
C LEU A 496 -21.93 7.99 24.26
N PHE A 497 -22.39 7.68 25.48
CA PHE A 497 -22.57 6.29 25.95
C PHE A 497 -23.38 6.16 27.25
N ASP A 498 -24.04 5.02 27.39
CA ASP A 498 -24.91 4.67 28.53
C ASP A 498 -24.22 3.82 29.58
N ALA A 499 -23.23 3.02 29.17
CA ALA A 499 -22.41 2.24 30.07
C ALA A 499 -21.01 2.02 29.52
N PHE A 500 -20.10 1.57 30.37
CA PHE A 500 -18.77 1.15 29.94
C PHE A 500 -18.24 0.01 30.79
N THR A 501 -17.25 -0.72 30.28
CA THR A 501 -16.46 -1.66 31.08
C THR A 501 -14.99 -1.59 30.66
N LEU A 502 -14.09 -1.83 31.60
CA LEU A 502 -12.67 -1.94 31.32
C LEU A 502 -12.28 -3.41 31.30
N HIS A 503 -11.78 -3.86 30.15
CA HIS A 503 -11.23 -5.20 29.98
C HIS A 503 -9.71 -5.12 29.94
N ALA A 504 -9.04 -5.97 30.72
CA ALA A 504 -7.60 -6.16 30.64
C ALA A 504 -7.36 -7.60 30.21
N SER A 505 -7.19 -7.80 28.90
CA SER A 505 -6.81 -9.10 28.32
C SER A 505 -5.34 -9.41 28.57
N ASP A 506 -4.52 -8.37 28.69
CA ASP A 506 -3.06 -8.44 28.84
C ASP A 506 -2.61 -7.45 29.95
N PRO A 507 -1.52 -7.73 30.69
CA PRO A 507 -0.88 -6.77 31.60
C PRO A 507 -0.61 -5.37 30.98
N HIS A 508 -0.34 -5.33 29.68
CA HIS A 508 0.09 -4.16 28.91
C HIS A 508 -1.01 -3.56 28.04
N LEU A 509 -2.04 -4.34 27.68
CA LEU A 509 -3.15 -3.86 26.84
C LEU A 509 -4.46 -3.83 27.62
N ARG A 510 -5.11 -2.66 27.61
CA ARG A 510 -6.42 -2.45 28.22
C ARG A 510 -7.39 -1.90 27.19
N THR A 511 -8.55 -2.54 27.12
CA THR A 511 -9.63 -2.18 26.22
C THR A 511 -10.75 -1.56 27.04
N LEU A 512 -11.06 -0.29 26.76
CA LEU A 512 -12.27 0.36 27.27
C LEU A 512 -13.41 0.07 26.30
N TRP A 513 -14.38 -0.71 26.76
CA TRP A 513 -15.61 -0.96 26.02
C TRP A 513 -16.63 0.09 26.40
N ILE A 514 -17.19 0.73 25.40
CA ILE A 514 -18.22 1.76 25.55
C ILE A 514 -19.52 1.18 24.97
N MET A 515 -20.61 1.28 25.72
CA MET A 515 -21.91 0.71 25.36
C MET A 515 -22.96 1.81 25.28
N GLN A 516 -23.73 1.79 24.20
CA GLN A 516 -24.85 2.68 23.99
C GLN A 516 -26.10 1.84 23.76
N PHE A 517 -27.08 2.01 24.64
CA PHE A 517 -28.37 1.33 24.65
C PHE A 517 -29.53 2.32 24.42
N THR A 518 -29.33 3.63 24.63
CA THR A 518 -30.35 4.65 24.37
C THR A 518 -30.36 5.05 22.90
N THR A 519 -31.53 4.91 22.26
CA THR A 519 -31.74 5.09 20.81
C THR A 519 -32.25 6.48 20.44
N ARG A 520 -31.86 7.53 21.18
CA ARG A 520 -32.37 8.89 20.86
C ARG A 520 -31.89 9.32 19.47
N ARG A 521 -32.83 9.55 18.56
CA ARG A 521 -32.57 9.92 17.15
C ARG A 521 -31.75 11.21 16.96
N HIS A 522 -31.61 12.04 18.00
CA HIS A 522 -30.85 13.28 17.98
C HIS A 522 -29.88 13.35 19.16
N HIS A 523 -28.73 12.71 19.00
CA HIS A 523 -27.54 13.10 19.76
C HIS A 523 -27.02 14.36 19.08
N LYS A 524 -27.40 15.55 19.57
CA LYS A 524 -26.59 16.75 19.28
C LYS A 524 -25.22 16.38 19.82
N GLY A 525 -24.23 16.18 18.95
CA GLY A 525 -22.90 15.69 19.28
C GLY A 525 -22.18 16.65 20.22
N ASP A 526 -22.62 16.69 21.48
CA ASP A 526 -22.01 17.55 22.46
C ASP A 526 -20.60 17.02 22.68
N GLY A 527 -19.62 17.89 22.48
CA GLY A 527 -18.23 17.58 22.78
C GLY A 527 -18.00 17.23 24.26
N GLY A 528 -19.02 17.21 25.12
CA GLY A 528 -18.96 16.93 26.55
C GLY A 528 -18.77 15.44 26.87
N GLY A 529 -19.07 14.52 25.94
CA GLY A 529 -18.80 13.09 26.08
C GLY A 529 -17.30 12.74 26.02
N TYR A 530 -16.54 13.33 25.09
CA TYR A 530 -15.14 12.99 24.84
C TYR A 530 -14.19 13.29 26.03
N PRO A 531 -14.32 14.41 26.77
CA PRO A 531 -13.58 14.63 28.01
C PRO A 531 -13.78 13.52 29.04
N LYS A 532 -14.98 12.92 29.13
CA LYS A 532 -15.28 11.81 30.04
C LYS A 532 -14.57 10.53 29.59
N VAL A 533 -14.56 10.22 28.29
CA VAL A 533 -13.78 9.09 27.73
C VAL A 533 -12.30 9.27 28.01
N ARG A 534 -11.73 10.46 27.74
CA ARG A 534 -10.32 10.77 28.03
C ARG A 534 -10.00 10.62 29.51
N LYS A 535 -10.91 11.04 30.40
CA LYS A 535 -10.76 10.83 31.85
C LYS A 535 -10.75 9.34 32.21
N LEU A 536 -11.62 8.52 31.63
CA LEU A 536 -11.63 7.06 31.84
C LEU A 536 -10.34 6.41 31.34
N MET A 537 -9.86 6.77 30.14
CA MET A 537 -8.59 6.28 29.62
C MET A 537 -7.41 6.67 30.51
N THR A 538 -7.41 7.90 31.03
CA THR A 538 -6.38 8.39 31.96
C THR A 538 -6.39 7.62 33.28
N LEU A 539 -7.57 7.38 33.86
CA LEU A 539 -7.74 6.55 35.06
C LEU A 539 -7.33 5.08 34.82
N ALA A 540 -7.59 4.57 33.62
CA ALA A 540 -7.17 3.25 33.16
C ALA A 540 -5.64 3.16 32.94
N GLY A 541 -4.96 4.26 32.64
CA GLY A 541 -3.51 4.33 32.46
C GLY A 541 -2.70 4.58 33.74
N HIS A 542 -3.24 5.34 34.70
CA HIS A 542 -2.49 5.85 35.87
C HIS A 542 -1.85 4.76 36.76
N LYS A 543 -2.42 3.54 36.80
CA LYS A 543 -1.85 2.45 37.60
C LYS A 543 -0.61 1.80 36.97
N GLN A 544 -0.39 1.94 35.66
CA GLN A 544 0.80 1.39 35.01
C GLN A 544 2.04 2.14 35.51
N LYS A 545 2.00 3.48 35.59
CA LYS A 545 3.08 4.30 36.16
C LYS A 545 3.34 4.04 37.64
N ALA A 546 2.30 3.77 38.44
CA ALA A 546 2.47 3.47 39.87
C ALA A 546 3.04 2.06 40.13
N ARG A 547 2.63 1.06 39.33
CA ARG A 547 3.15 -0.32 39.44
C ARG A 547 4.61 -0.41 38.95
N TRP A 548 4.95 0.33 37.89
CA TRP A 548 6.33 0.44 37.37
C TRP A 548 7.31 1.16 38.31
N LYS A 549 6.82 1.95 39.27
CA LYS A 549 7.66 2.51 40.34
C LYS A 549 7.97 1.48 41.44
N ASN A 550 7.08 0.51 41.67
CA ASN A 550 7.26 -0.51 42.71
C ASN A 550 7.98 -1.77 42.20
N ASP A 551 7.86 -2.10 40.91
CA ASP A 551 8.50 -3.29 40.32
C ASP A 551 9.96 -3.05 39.87
N ARG A 552 10.56 -1.90 40.21
CA ARG A 552 11.94 -1.53 39.81
C ARG A 552 13.03 -1.88 40.84
N CYS A 553 12.76 -2.81 41.75
CA CYS A 553 13.74 -3.33 42.69
C CYS A 553 13.52 -4.83 42.87
N TYR A 554 14.09 -5.66 41.98
CA TYR A 554 14.57 -7.02 42.28
C TYR A 554 15.24 -7.59 41.03
N CYS A 555 16.56 -7.39 40.90
CA CYS A 555 17.42 -8.21 40.06
C CYS A 555 18.18 -9.18 40.97
N PRO A 556 17.95 -10.50 40.91
CA PRO A 556 18.95 -11.46 41.36
C PRO A 556 19.90 -11.72 40.19
N MET A 557 21.10 -11.13 40.27
CA MET A 557 22.23 -11.57 39.47
C MET A 557 22.72 -12.93 39.97
N GLY A 558 22.93 -13.86 39.03
CA GLY A 558 23.94 -14.91 39.16
C GLY A 558 23.41 -16.35 39.27
N SER A 559 23.42 -17.08 38.15
CA SER A 559 23.69 -18.52 38.20
C SER A 559 24.50 -18.95 36.98
N ARG A 560 25.62 -19.58 37.30
CA ARG A 560 26.71 -20.06 36.45
C ARG A 560 26.26 -21.22 35.55
N TYR A 561 26.87 -21.31 34.37
CA TYR A 561 26.91 -22.53 33.54
C TYR A 561 27.53 -23.71 34.29
N PRO A 562 27.05 -24.95 34.09
CA PRO A 562 27.86 -26.14 34.36
C PRO A 562 28.55 -26.62 33.09
N ASN A 563 29.84 -26.91 33.27
CA ASN A 563 30.74 -27.58 32.34
C ASN A 563 30.18 -28.96 31.93
N PHE A 564 30.25 -29.28 30.63
CA PHE A 564 30.20 -30.66 30.16
C PHE A 564 31.64 -31.18 30.01
N VAL A 565 32.02 -32.07 30.93
CA VAL A 565 33.22 -32.91 30.86
C VAL A 565 32.83 -34.20 30.15
N GLY A 566 33.65 -34.62 29.19
CA GLY A 566 33.47 -35.86 28.45
C GLY A 566 33.65 -37.11 29.31
N ARG A 567 33.12 -38.23 28.81
CA ARG A 567 33.63 -39.57 29.12
C ARG A 567 33.47 -40.49 27.91
N THR A 568 34.55 -41.23 27.71
CA THR A 568 34.80 -42.36 26.84
C THR A 568 33.83 -43.53 27.02
N SER A 569 33.44 -44.14 25.90
CA SER A 569 33.49 -45.58 25.62
C SER A 569 33.38 -45.78 24.11
#